data_AF-W0A788-F1
#
_entry.id   AF-W0A788-F1
#
_cell.length_a   1.000
_cell.length_b   1.000
_cell.length_c   1.000
_cell.angle_alpha   90.00
_cell.angle_beta   90.00
_cell.angle_gamma   90.00
#
_symmetry.space_group_name_H-M   'P 1'
#
loop_
_entity.id
_entity.type
_entity.pdbx_description
1 polymer ?
#
loop_
_entity_poly.entity_id
_entity_poly.type
_entity_poly.pdbx_seq_one_letter_code
_entity_poly.pdbx_strand_id
1 'polypeptide(L)'
;MATAVDTFDDGDKGSDQAAGGAADDYRPGPDEPFMNERQQDYFRHKLISWKENILREAKGTLAQLQTDSLREADVTDRASSETDWSIELRTRDRQRKLISKIDAALRRIDEGEYGYCEVTGEPISLGRLEARPIATMTVEAQERHERNEKVSRDE
;
A
#
# COMPACT_ATOMS: atom_id res chain seq x y z
N MET A 1 42.95 54.78 -16.11
CA MET A 1 41.89 54.60 -17.12
C MET A 1 41.50 53.13 -17.08
N ALA A 2 40.51 52.70 -16.28
CA ALA A 2 39.06 52.73 -16.52
C ALA A 2 38.71 51.99 -17.83
N THR A 3 38.11 50.80 -17.82
CA THR A 3 36.64 50.49 -17.76
C THR A 3 36.46 48.95 -17.70
N ALA A 4 35.62 48.34 -16.84
CA ALA A 4 34.15 48.10 -16.93
C ALA A 4 33.75 47.23 -18.17
N VAL A 5 32.85 46.23 -18.21
CA VAL A 5 31.80 45.65 -17.33
C VAL A 5 31.29 44.31 -17.97
N ASP A 6 30.62 43.45 -17.17
CA ASP A 6 29.58 42.41 -17.42
C ASP A 6 29.26 41.77 -18.80
N THR A 7 28.98 40.45 -18.79
CA THR A 7 27.67 39.77 -19.10
C THR A 7 27.79 38.22 -19.02
N PHE A 8 27.01 37.49 -18.18
CA PHE A 8 25.77 36.71 -18.46
C PHE A 8 25.88 35.71 -19.67
N ASP A 9 25.36 34.48 -19.75
CA ASP A 9 24.43 33.61 -18.99
C ASP A 9 24.34 32.24 -19.74
N ASP A 10 23.95 31.19 -19.00
CA ASP A 10 23.29 29.91 -19.35
C ASP A 10 23.69 28.96 -20.50
N GLY A 11 23.53 27.65 -20.21
CA GLY A 11 23.70 26.57 -21.18
C GLY A 11 23.65 25.15 -20.61
N ASP A 12 22.56 24.81 -19.91
CA ASP A 12 22.11 23.44 -19.65
C ASP A 12 22.15 22.52 -20.88
N LYS A 13 22.59 21.26 -20.69
CA LYS A 13 21.94 20.07 -21.27
C LYS A 13 22.56 18.78 -20.73
N GLY A 14 21.76 18.09 -19.94
CA GLY A 14 22.03 16.75 -19.45
C GLY A 14 22.02 15.66 -20.52
N SER A 15 22.46 14.49 -20.07
CA SER A 15 21.92 13.19 -20.46
C SER A 15 22.35 12.21 -19.38
N ASP A 16 21.51 12.09 -18.36
CA ASP A 16 21.69 11.10 -17.30
C ASP A 16 21.51 9.71 -17.91
N GLN A 17 22.51 8.87 -17.71
CA GLN A 17 22.63 7.59 -18.39
C GLN A 17 21.68 6.59 -17.73
N ALA A 18 20.69 6.14 -18.50
CA ALA A 18 19.85 5.01 -18.17
C ALA A 18 20.70 3.72 -18.13
N ALA A 19 21.21 3.39 -16.94
CA ALA A 19 21.82 2.11 -16.66
C ALA A 19 20.70 1.06 -16.47
N GLY A 20 20.58 0.18 -17.47
CA GLY A 20 19.85 -1.07 -17.34
C GLY A 20 20.52 -2.00 -16.33
N GLY A 21 19.72 -2.47 -15.36
CA GLY A 21 20.06 -3.51 -14.42
C GLY A 21 18.77 -4.05 -13.80
N ALA A 22 18.56 -5.36 -13.90
CA ALA A 22 17.47 -6.19 -13.36
C ALA A 22 16.34 -5.49 -12.57
N ALA A 23 15.12 -5.58 -13.08
CA ALA A 23 13.89 -5.06 -12.47
C ALA A 23 13.51 -5.66 -11.09
N ASP A 24 14.36 -6.49 -10.47
CA ASP A 24 14.08 -7.23 -9.23
C ASP A 24 14.70 -6.62 -7.95
N ASP A 25 15.61 -5.64 -8.05
CA ASP A 25 16.32 -5.10 -6.86
C ASP A 25 16.16 -3.58 -6.66
N TYR A 26 15.18 -2.97 -7.30
CA TYR A 26 14.91 -1.55 -7.09
C TYR A 26 14.20 -1.33 -5.75
N ARG A 27 14.79 -0.47 -4.91
CA ARG A 27 14.15 0.05 -3.69
C ARG A 27 14.08 1.58 -3.77
N PRO A 28 12.91 2.18 -3.49
CA PRO A 28 12.74 3.62 -3.53
C PRO A 28 13.60 4.30 -2.45
N GLY A 29 14.52 5.16 -2.88
CA GLY A 29 15.41 5.93 -2.01
C GLY A 29 14.98 7.40 -1.86
N PRO A 30 15.50 8.12 -0.85
CA PRO A 30 15.23 9.54 -0.63
C PRO A 30 15.93 10.47 -1.64
N ASP A 31 16.93 9.95 -2.37
CA ASP A 31 17.76 10.71 -3.31
C ASP A 31 17.10 10.91 -4.69
N GLU A 32 15.89 10.37 -4.89
CA GLU A 32 15.12 10.50 -6.13
C GLU A 32 13.90 11.41 -5.95
N PRO A 33 13.40 12.04 -7.03
CA PRO A 33 12.14 12.78 -6.98
C PRO A 33 11.00 11.90 -6.43
N PHE A 34 10.25 12.47 -5.49
CA PHE A 34 9.16 11.77 -4.82
C PHE A 34 8.09 11.33 -5.82
N MET A 35 7.72 10.05 -5.78
CA MET A 35 6.70 9.43 -6.64
C MET A 35 7.00 9.56 -8.14
N ASN A 36 8.26 9.41 -8.53
CA ASN A 36 8.62 9.19 -9.93
C ASN A 36 8.00 7.89 -10.49
N GLU A 37 8.05 7.71 -11.82
CA GLU A 37 7.49 6.53 -12.50
C GLU A 37 8.05 5.21 -11.93
N ARG A 38 9.34 5.16 -11.59
CA ARG A 38 9.99 3.96 -11.03
C ARG A 38 9.46 3.61 -9.63
N GLN A 39 9.26 4.61 -8.77
CA GLN A 39 8.67 4.44 -7.44
C GLN A 39 7.22 3.98 -7.54
N GLN A 40 6.45 4.58 -8.45
CA GLN A 40 5.06 4.18 -8.69
C GLN A 40 4.97 2.73 -9.18
N ASP A 41 5.82 2.34 -10.13
CA ASP A 41 5.89 0.96 -10.63
C ASP A 41 6.28 -0.04 -9.54
N TYR A 42 7.24 0.32 -8.68
CA TYR A 42 7.61 -0.51 -7.52
C TYR A 42 6.41 -0.76 -6.60
N PHE A 43 5.72 0.31 -6.18
CA PHE A 43 4.56 0.17 -5.30
C PHE A 43 3.38 -0.53 -5.99
N ARG A 44 3.19 -0.33 -7.30
CA ARG A 44 2.20 -1.06 -8.11
C ARG A 44 2.45 -2.56 -8.08
N HIS A 45 3.68 -3.00 -8.39
CA HIS A 45 4.03 -4.42 -8.34
C HIS A 45 3.86 -4.99 -6.92
N LYS A 46 4.28 -4.25 -5.89
CA LYS A 46 4.11 -4.65 -4.49
C LYS A 46 2.64 -4.84 -4.12
N LEU A 47 1.76 -3.92 -4.50
CA LEU A 47 0.32 -3.99 -4.26
C LEU A 47 -0.34 -5.15 -5.00
N ILE A 48 0.02 -5.38 -6.28
CA ILE A 48 -0.50 -6.50 -7.08
C ILE A 48 -0.07 -7.84 -6.47
N SER A 49 1.22 -8.01 -6.18
CA SER A 49 1.74 -9.21 -5.53
C SER A 49 1.06 -9.48 -4.18
N TRP A 50 0.83 -8.43 -3.40
CA TRP A 50 0.12 -8.55 -2.13
C TRP A 50 -1.35 -9.00 -2.33
N LYS A 51 -2.06 -8.41 -3.30
CA LYS A 51 -3.43 -8.81 -3.67
C LYS A 51 -3.49 -10.28 -4.11
N GLU A 52 -2.55 -10.72 -4.96
CA GLU A 52 -2.48 -12.10 -5.42
C GLU A 52 -2.23 -13.08 -4.27
N ASN A 53 -1.36 -12.73 -3.32
CA ASN A 53 -1.11 -13.55 -2.14
C ASN A 53 -2.38 -13.70 -1.28
N ILE A 54 -3.13 -12.62 -1.04
CA ILE A 54 -4.41 -12.67 -0.31
C ILE A 54 -5.43 -13.55 -1.05
N LEU A 55 -5.53 -13.42 -2.38
CA LEU A 55 -6.44 -14.23 -3.18
C LEU A 55 -6.05 -15.72 -3.17
N ARG A 56 -4.75 -16.03 -3.17
CA ARG A 56 -4.25 -17.41 -3.06
C ARG A 56 -4.60 -18.01 -1.71
N GLU A 57 -4.39 -17.25 -0.63
CA GLU A 57 -4.73 -17.67 0.74
C GLU A 57 -6.25 -17.93 0.87
N ALA A 58 -7.09 -16.99 0.41
CA ALA A 58 -8.54 -17.13 0.44
C ALA A 58 -9.07 -18.33 -0.36
N LYS A 59 -8.42 -18.68 -1.49
CA LYS A 59 -8.74 -19.90 -2.25
C LYS A 59 -8.37 -21.17 -1.49
N GLY A 60 -7.22 -21.17 -0.81
CA GLY A 60 -6.77 -22.29 0.01
C GLY A 60 -7.71 -22.57 1.18
N THR A 61 -8.12 -21.54 1.92
CA THR A 61 -9.04 -21.72 3.05
C THR A 61 -10.43 -22.19 2.61
N LEU A 62 -10.92 -21.71 1.45
CA LEU A 62 -12.18 -22.20 0.88
C LEU A 62 -12.13 -23.71 0.56
N ALA A 63 -11.04 -24.17 -0.06
CA ALA A 63 -10.87 -25.58 -0.38
C ALA A 63 -10.80 -26.46 0.90
N GLN A 64 -10.18 -25.93 1.96
CA GLN A 64 -10.14 -26.57 3.27
C GLN A 64 -11.55 -26.71 3.86
N LEU A 65 -12.33 -25.62 3.91
CA LEU A 65 -13.71 -25.63 4.44
C LEU A 65 -14.62 -26.58 3.66
N GLN A 66 -14.49 -26.64 2.34
CA GLN A 66 -15.25 -27.58 1.51
C GLN A 66 -14.91 -29.03 1.85
N THR A 67 -13.64 -29.32 2.11
CA THR A 67 -13.19 -30.66 2.49
C THR A 67 -13.67 -31.05 3.88
N ASP A 68 -13.59 -30.13 4.85
CA ASP A 68 -14.01 -30.38 6.23
C ASP A 68 -15.54 -30.46 6.36
N SER A 69 -16.30 -29.72 5.55
CA SER A 69 -17.77 -29.87 5.49
C SER A 69 -18.23 -31.22 4.93
N LEU A 70 -17.41 -31.87 4.10
CA LEU A 70 -17.71 -33.20 3.55
C LEU A 70 -17.39 -34.33 4.54
N ARG A 71 -16.58 -34.05 5.56
CA ARG A 71 -16.36 -34.95 6.69
C ARG A 71 -17.49 -34.73 7.69
N GLU A 72 -18.43 -35.66 7.73
CA GLU A 72 -19.58 -35.60 8.63
C GLU A 72 -19.06 -35.56 10.08
N ALA A 73 -19.14 -34.38 10.72
CA ALA A 73 -18.73 -34.20 12.10
C ALA A 73 -19.71 -34.93 13.02
N ASP A 74 -19.20 -35.78 13.91
CA ASP A 74 -20.02 -36.33 14.99
C ASP A 74 -20.56 -35.18 15.88
N VAL A 75 -21.62 -35.44 16.64
CA VAL A 75 -22.31 -34.45 17.50
C VAL A 75 -21.35 -33.71 18.44
N THR A 76 -20.24 -34.34 18.82
CA THR A 76 -19.19 -33.76 19.67
C THR A 76 -18.30 -32.77 18.92
N ASP A 77 -18.00 -33.05 17.65
CA ASP A 77 -17.09 -32.23 16.83
C ASP A 77 -17.81 -31.03 16.19
N ARG A 78 -19.14 -31.11 16.08
CA ARG A 78 -19.98 -30.07 15.50
C ARG A 78 -19.75 -28.68 16.10
N ALA A 79 -19.64 -28.57 17.42
CA ALA A 79 -19.45 -27.29 18.10
C ALA A 79 -18.10 -26.62 17.75
N SER A 80 -17.04 -27.43 17.61
CA SER A 80 -15.73 -26.96 17.18
C SER A 80 -15.77 -26.51 15.72
N SER A 81 -16.34 -27.33 14.83
CA SER A 81 -16.47 -27.00 13.41
C SER A 81 -17.26 -25.70 13.16
N GLU A 82 -18.38 -25.49 13.87
CA GLU A 82 -19.16 -24.26 13.76
C GLU A 82 -18.34 -23.02 14.20
N THR A 83 -17.53 -23.17 15.24
CA THR A 83 -16.65 -22.10 15.72
C THR A 83 -15.58 -21.75 14.68
N ASP A 84 -14.90 -22.76 14.14
CA ASP A 84 -13.86 -22.59 13.11
C ASP A 84 -14.42 -21.92 11.85
N TRP A 85 -15.62 -22.34 11.42
CA TRP A 85 -16.36 -21.70 10.33
C TRP A 85 -16.63 -20.22 10.60
N SER A 86 -17.04 -19.87 11.82
CA SER A 86 -17.32 -18.48 12.20
C SER A 86 -16.06 -17.60 12.15
N ILE A 87 -14.90 -18.16 12.53
CA ILE A 87 -13.61 -17.47 12.50
C ILE A 87 -13.18 -17.25 11.05
N GLU A 88 -13.29 -18.29 10.21
CA GLU A 88 -12.90 -18.22 8.81
C GLU A 88 -13.73 -17.20 8.03
N LEU A 89 -15.05 -17.14 8.27
CA LEU A 89 -15.93 -16.15 7.64
C LEU A 89 -15.51 -14.70 7.97
N ARG A 90 -15.14 -14.43 9.24
CA ARG A 90 -14.64 -13.12 9.67
C ARG A 90 -13.28 -12.79 9.06
N THR A 91 -12.42 -13.78 8.89
CA THR A 91 -11.12 -13.63 8.21
C THR A 91 -11.31 -13.26 6.74
N ARG A 92 -12.20 -13.96 6.03
CA ARG A 92 -12.55 -13.66 4.64
C ARG A 92 -13.12 -12.25 4.46
N ASP A 93 -14.01 -11.81 5.35
CA ASP A 93 -14.55 -10.45 5.29
C ASP A 93 -13.47 -9.39 5.47
N ARG A 94 -12.48 -9.64 6.33
CA ARG A 94 -11.31 -8.76 6.50
C ARG A 94 -10.43 -8.75 5.25
N GLN A 95 -10.14 -9.92 4.66
CA GLN A 95 -9.39 -10.04 3.40
C GLN A 95 -10.10 -9.30 2.24
N ARG A 96 -11.43 -9.43 2.11
CA ARG A 96 -12.22 -8.70 1.10
C ARG A 96 -12.11 -7.19 1.26
N LYS A 97 -12.25 -6.68 2.49
CA LYS A 97 -12.06 -5.25 2.77
C LYS A 97 -10.63 -4.79 2.48
N LEU A 98 -9.65 -5.63 2.77
CA LEU A 98 -8.24 -5.34 2.48
C LEU A 98 -7.97 -5.26 0.97
N ILE A 99 -8.50 -6.20 0.18
CA ILE A 99 -8.43 -6.16 -1.29
C ILE A 99 -9.03 -4.86 -1.82
N SER A 100 -10.19 -4.46 -1.31
CA SER A 100 -10.82 -3.19 -1.70
C SER A 100 -9.93 -1.97 -1.42
N LYS A 101 -9.12 -1.99 -0.36
CA LYS A 101 -8.15 -0.92 -0.06
C LYS A 101 -6.95 -0.95 -1.00
N ILE A 102 -6.49 -2.15 -1.36
CA ILE A 102 -5.41 -2.33 -2.36
C ILE A 102 -5.87 -1.80 -3.72
N ASP A 103 -7.09 -2.14 -4.14
CA ASP A 103 -7.65 -1.64 -5.40
C ASP A 103 -7.81 -0.12 -5.41
N ALA A 104 -8.17 0.49 -4.26
CA ALA A 104 -8.18 1.94 -4.13
C ALA A 104 -6.78 2.55 -4.24
N ALA A 105 -5.77 1.94 -3.60
CA ALA A 105 -4.38 2.39 -3.72
C ALA A 105 -3.86 2.30 -5.17
N LEU A 106 -4.20 1.22 -5.90
CA LEU A 106 -3.86 1.08 -7.31
C LEU A 106 -4.49 2.18 -8.18
N ARG A 107 -5.77 2.48 -7.96
CA ARG A 107 -6.43 3.61 -8.66
C ARG A 107 -5.74 4.94 -8.39
N ARG A 108 -5.34 5.19 -7.14
CA ARG A 108 -4.60 6.42 -6.79
C ARG A 108 -3.24 6.51 -7.47
N ILE A 109 -2.60 5.38 -7.78
CA ILE A 109 -1.37 5.37 -8.59
C ILE A 109 -1.72 5.80 -10.02
N ASP A 110 -2.80 5.25 -10.61
CA ASP A 110 -3.24 5.60 -11.96
C ASP A 110 -3.65 7.09 -12.08
N GLU A 111 -4.19 7.67 -11.00
CA GLU A 111 -4.58 9.08 -10.90
C GLU A 111 -3.41 10.02 -10.56
N GLY A 112 -2.24 9.48 -10.19
CA GLY A 112 -1.07 10.28 -9.78
C GLY A 112 -1.16 10.87 -8.37
N GLU A 113 -2.14 10.46 -7.57
CA GLU A 113 -2.36 10.94 -6.19
C GLU A 113 -1.73 10.03 -5.12
N TYR A 114 -1.14 8.91 -5.53
CA TYR A 114 -0.50 7.98 -4.61
C TYR A 114 0.73 8.60 -3.93
N GLY A 115 0.92 8.27 -2.66
CA GLY A 115 2.02 8.80 -1.85
C GLY A 115 1.71 10.10 -1.13
N TYR A 116 0.57 10.75 -1.38
CA TYR A 116 0.17 11.98 -0.71
C TYR A 116 -0.95 11.76 0.30
N CYS A 117 -0.99 12.57 1.35
CA CYS A 117 -2.01 12.53 2.40
C CYS A 117 -3.37 13.01 1.86
N GLU A 118 -4.43 12.23 2.01
CA GLU A 118 -5.79 12.63 1.57
C GLU A 118 -6.35 13.82 2.36
N VAL A 119 -5.82 14.11 3.55
CA VAL A 119 -6.31 15.18 4.43
C VAL A 119 -5.48 16.45 4.33
N THR A 120 -4.15 16.33 4.27
CA THR A 120 -3.23 17.49 4.28
C THR A 120 -2.57 17.76 2.94
N GLY A 121 -2.59 16.82 2.00
CA GLY A 121 -1.84 16.89 0.74
C GLY A 121 -0.33 16.68 0.88
N GLU A 122 0.18 16.49 2.10
CA GLU A 122 1.60 16.32 2.36
C GLU A 122 2.13 14.95 1.90
N PRO A 123 3.42 14.84 1.53
CA PRO A 123 4.02 13.57 1.15
C PRO A 123 4.05 12.60 2.35
N ILE A 124 3.58 11.39 2.13
CA ILE A 124 3.69 10.27 3.07
C ILE A 124 5.11 9.72 2.97
N SER A 125 5.77 9.54 4.11
CA SER A 125 7.15 9.03 4.13
C SER A 125 7.28 7.68 3.43
N LEU A 126 8.36 7.51 2.64
CA LEU A 126 8.63 6.28 1.90
C LEU A 126 8.69 5.06 2.82
N GLY A 127 9.34 5.17 4.00
CA GLY A 127 9.39 4.08 4.97
C GLY A 127 8.01 3.65 5.49
N ARG A 128 7.04 4.58 5.54
CA ARG A 128 5.66 4.24 5.91
C ARG A 128 4.92 3.52 4.79
N LEU A 129 5.08 3.96 3.54
CA LEU A 129 4.51 3.28 2.38
C LEU A 129 5.17 1.91 2.16
N GLU A 130 6.45 1.77 2.48
CA GLU A 130 7.14 0.50 2.44
C GLU A 130 6.57 -0.48 3.46
N ALA A 131 6.33 -0.03 4.70
CA ALA A 131 5.70 -0.84 5.74
C ALA A 131 4.20 -1.11 5.47
N ARG A 132 3.47 -0.11 4.98
CA ARG A 132 2.02 -0.18 4.71
C ARG A 132 1.68 0.59 3.42
N PRO A 133 1.69 -0.08 2.25
CA PRO A 133 1.49 0.59 0.95
C PRO A 133 0.04 1.05 0.69
N ILE A 134 -0.91 0.68 1.55
CA ILE A 134 -2.32 1.13 1.48
C ILE A 134 -2.60 2.36 2.34
N ALA A 135 -1.57 2.97 2.93
CA ALA A 135 -1.76 4.02 3.90
C ALA A 135 -2.07 5.36 3.21
N THR A 136 -3.16 6.01 3.62
CA THR A 136 -3.72 7.17 2.90
C THR A 136 -3.42 8.53 3.54
N MET A 137 -2.96 8.55 4.79
CA MET A 137 -2.71 9.77 5.58
C MET A 137 -1.27 9.79 6.11
N THR A 138 -0.67 10.93 6.47
CA THR A 138 0.62 10.95 7.20
C THR A 138 0.47 10.41 8.64
N VAL A 139 1.59 10.16 9.34
CA VAL A 139 1.56 9.73 10.75
C VAL A 139 0.88 10.79 11.62
N GLU A 140 1.28 12.05 11.47
CA GLU A 140 0.71 13.16 12.24
C GLU A 140 -0.79 13.36 11.96
N ALA A 141 -1.21 13.25 10.69
CA ALA A 141 -2.61 13.32 10.34
C ALA A 141 -3.41 12.15 10.92
N GLN A 142 -2.84 10.94 10.91
CA GLN A 142 -3.43 9.76 11.52
C GLN A 142 -3.60 9.93 13.04
N GLU A 143 -2.56 10.39 13.74
CA GLU A 143 -2.61 10.62 15.19
C GLU A 143 -3.66 11.67 15.58
N ARG A 144 -3.77 12.74 14.78
CA ARG A 144 -4.80 13.77 14.97
C ARG A 144 -6.21 13.20 14.77
N HIS A 145 -6.40 12.37 13.74
CA HIS A 145 -7.68 11.73 13.47
C HIS A 145 -8.09 10.80 14.63
N GLU A 146 -7.18 9.95 15.09
CA GLU A 146 -7.42 9.02 16.21
C GLU A 146 -7.67 9.74 17.54
N ARG A 147 -7.02 10.89 17.78
CA ARG A 147 -7.27 11.72 18.96
C ARG A 147 -8.68 12.29 18.95
N ASN A 148 -9.12 12.80 17.81
CA ASN A 148 -10.46 13.37 17.67
C ASN A 148 -11.56 12.31 17.78
N GLU A 149 -11.33 11.11 17.24
CA GLU A 149 -12.27 9.99 17.36
C GLU A 149 -12.45 9.54 18.82
N LYS A 150 -11.36 9.52 19.61
CA LYS A 150 -11.42 9.20 21.04
C LYS A 150 -12.27 10.22 21.81
N VAL A 151 -12.02 11.52 21.62
CA VAL A 151 -12.78 12.58 22.28
C VAL A 151 -14.27 12.48 21.95
N SER A 152 -14.62 12.26 20.69
CA SER A 152 -16.02 12.13 20.25
C SER A 152 -16.73 10.88 20.76
N ARG A 153 -16.01 9.86 21.24
CA ARG A 153 -16.60 8.61 21.73
C ARG A 153 -16.84 8.62 23.24
N ASP A 154 -16.16 9.52 23.95
CA ASP A 154 -16.26 9.70 25.39
C ASP A 154 -17.29 10.77 25.81
N GLU A 155 -17.87 11.50 24.85
CA GLU A 155 -19.03 12.40 24.99
C GLU A 155 -20.37 11.69 24.70
#